data_AF-T1BYS0-F1
#
_entry.id   AF-T1BYS0-F1
#
_cell.length_a   1.000
_cell.length_b   1.000
_cell.length_c   1.000
_cell.angle_alpha   90.00
_cell.angle_beta   90.00
_cell.angle_gamma   90.00
#
_symmetry.space_group_name_H-M   'P 1'
#
loop_
_entity.id
_entity.type
_entity.pdbx_description
1 polymer ?
#
loop_
_entity_poly.entity_id
_entity_poly.type
_entity_poly.pdbx_seq_one_letter_code
_entity_poly.pdbx_strand_id
1 'polypeptide(L)'
;MYEFTVENFRSFGSAQTLSLMKGKEQKKPENLTAGPSGFPKAVRVAAIFGHNASGKSNLFLAAQTVWQTIMFSATGLNSGNLIPGIIPHRLDPSWDDKPTRFEIVFPVRDRVFRYGFSALPKMITAETLVEELSSGKQRTLFDRKIRTTGDASQVEFSEEFDRAAKDNVPKLTRDNALILSSGANLNVPLLRDIHARIGTGAVPVSFSPIGPTPGLLAKNIQEDTSFRSQLMAALRDADIGIT
;
A
#
# COMPACT_ATOMS: atom_id res chain seq x y z
N MET A 1 -6.54 -3.95 -3.84
CA MET A 1 -6.17 -3.86 -2.42
C MET A 1 -7.34 -4.35 -1.59
N TYR A 2 -7.08 -5.07 -0.50
CA TYR A 2 -8.06 -5.63 0.42
C TYR A 2 -8.02 -4.92 1.77
N GLU A 3 -6.82 -4.70 2.32
CA GLU A 3 -6.64 -3.97 3.57
C GLU A 3 -5.52 -2.95 3.40
N PHE A 4 -5.63 -1.83 4.11
CA PHE A 4 -4.59 -0.83 4.24
C PHE A 4 -4.48 -0.42 5.71
N THR A 5 -3.29 -0.55 6.28
CA THR A 5 -2.99 -0.19 7.66
C THR A 5 -1.93 0.90 7.69
N VAL A 6 -2.12 1.89 8.56
CA VAL A 6 -1.17 2.98 8.83
C VAL A 6 -1.03 3.20 10.33
N GLU A 7 0.19 3.41 10.79
CA GLU A 7 0.54 3.73 12.18
C GLU A 7 1.63 4.81 12.20
N ASN A 8 1.60 5.66 13.22
CA ASN A 8 2.54 6.75 13.42
C ASN A 8 2.74 7.61 12.16
N PHE A 9 1.65 8.17 11.63
CA PHE A 9 1.64 8.99 10.44
C PHE A 9 0.71 10.18 10.59
N ARG A 10 1.25 11.40 10.63
CA ARG A 10 0.49 12.66 10.70
C ARG A 10 -0.56 12.66 11.83
N SER A 11 -1.85 12.46 11.53
CA SER A 11 -2.92 12.41 12.55
C SER A 11 -3.12 11.03 13.17
N PHE A 12 -2.47 9.98 12.65
CA PHE A 12 -2.59 8.62 13.15
C PHE A 12 -1.42 8.31 14.10
N GLY A 13 -1.70 8.23 15.40
CA GLY A 13 -0.74 7.69 16.38
C GLY A 13 -0.75 6.16 16.34
N SER A 14 -1.79 5.56 16.94
CA SER A 14 -2.03 4.11 16.88
C SER A 14 -2.39 3.59 15.48
N ALA A 15 -2.15 2.30 15.24
CA ALA A 15 -2.49 1.64 13.99
C ALA A 15 -3.98 1.74 13.66
N GLN A 16 -4.29 2.12 12.43
CA GLN A 16 -5.64 2.18 11.87
C GLN A 16 -5.70 1.38 10.58
N THR A 17 -6.74 0.56 10.42
CA THR A 17 -6.92 -0.32 9.25
C THR A 17 -8.21 0.00 8.51
N LEU A 18 -8.10 0.29 7.22
CA LEU A 18 -9.21 0.29 6.27
C LEU A 18 -9.29 -1.10 5.62
N SER A 19 -10.39 -1.83 5.86
CA SER A 19 -10.64 -3.14 5.23
C SER A 19 -11.79 -3.03 4.21
N LEU A 20 -11.53 -3.50 3.00
CA LEU A 20 -12.51 -3.66 1.92
C LEU A 20 -13.04 -5.10 1.85
N MET A 21 -12.64 -5.96 2.78
CA MET A 21 -13.13 -7.33 2.86
C MET A 21 -14.63 -7.32 3.13
N LYS A 22 -15.36 -8.25 2.50
CA LYS A 22 -16.81 -8.35 2.62
C LYS A 22 -17.20 -8.50 4.09
N GLY A 23 -17.93 -7.53 4.63
CA GLY A 23 -18.57 -7.62 5.93
C GLY A 23 -19.74 -8.61 5.95
N LYS A 24 -20.13 -9.06 7.15
CA LYS A 24 -21.24 -10.04 7.33
C LYS A 24 -22.57 -9.56 6.75
N GLU A 25 -22.78 -8.25 6.67
CA GLU A 25 -24.06 -7.63 6.26
C GLU A 25 -24.13 -7.23 4.77
N GLN A 26 -23.13 -7.56 3.94
CA GLN A 26 -23.11 -7.16 2.53
C GLN A 26 -24.12 -7.99 1.69
N LYS A 27 -25.30 -7.40 1.42
CA LYS A 27 -26.44 -8.05 0.75
C LYS A 27 -26.40 -8.02 -0.80
N LYS A 28 -25.53 -7.20 -1.41
CA LYS A 28 -25.46 -6.98 -2.87
C LYS A 28 -24.26 -7.71 -3.50
N PRO A 29 -24.42 -8.96 -3.99
CA PRO A 29 -23.33 -9.75 -4.56
C PRO A 29 -22.68 -9.12 -5.81
N GLU A 30 -23.41 -8.27 -6.54
CA GLU A 30 -22.93 -7.53 -7.72
C GLU A 30 -21.80 -6.54 -7.41
N ASN A 31 -21.71 -6.05 -6.17
CA ASN A 31 -20.70 -5.09 -5.73
C ASN A 31 -19.43 -5.76 -5.20
N LEU A 32 -19.31 -7.08 -5.33
CA LEU A 32 -18.15 -7.84 -4.89
C LEU A 32 -17.18 -8.10 -6.05
N THR A 33 -15.90 -8.20 -5.71
CA THR A 33 -14.85 -8.60 -6.63
C THR A 33 -14.84 -10.13 -6.81
N ALA A 34 -14.42 -10.58 -8.00
CA ALA A 34 -13.96 -11.95 -8.19
C ALA A 34 -12.56 -12.04 -7.57
N GLY A 35 -12.48 -12.38 -6.28
CA GLY A 35 -11.22 -12.60 -5.58
C GLY A 35 -10.65 -13.99 -5.86
N PRO A 36 -9.38 -14.26 -5.45
CA PRO A 36 -8.81 -15.60 -5.50
C PRO A 36 -9.68 -16.63 -4.78
N SER A 37 -9.71 -17.85 -5.32
CA SER A 37 -10.50 -18.94 -4.73
C SER A 37 -10.06 -19.23 -3.30
N GLY A 38 -11.03 -19.46 -2.41
CA GLY A 38 -10.76 -19.72 -0.99
C GLY A 38 -10.46 -18.49 -0.13
N PHE A 39 -10.48 -17.28 -0.69
CA PHE A 39 -10.40 -16.03 0.07
C PHE A 39 -11.75 -15.31 0.14
N PRO A 40 -12.01 -14.54 1.22
CA PRO A 40 -13.20 -13.70 1.26
C PRO A 40 -13.17 -12.68 0.11
N LYS A 41 -14.36 -12.41 -0.46
CA LYS A 41 -14.50 -11.38 -1.50
C LYS A 41 -14.30 -10.00 -0.90
N ALA A 42 -13.88 -9.04 -1.71
CA ALA A 42 -13.81 -7.63 -1.33
C ALA A 42 -14.89 -6.80 -2.03
N VAL A 43 -15.30 -5.70 -1.42
CA VAL A 43 -16.16 -4.70 -2.06
C VAL A 43 -15.37 -3.92 -3.13
N ARG A 44 -16.05 -3.49 -4.20
CA ARG A 44 -15.44 -2.71 -5.28
C ARG A 44 -15.23 -1.24 -4.93
N VAL A 45 -16.12 -0.69 -4.11
CA VAL A 45 -16.16 0.73 -3.75
C VAL A 45 -16.40 0.86 -2.26
N ALA A 46 -15.66 1.77 -1.62
CA ALA A 46 -15.91 2.23 -0.26
C ALA A 46 -15.86 3.76 -0.23
N ALA A 47 -16.76 4.37 0.52
CA ALA A 47 -16.79 5.80 0.77
C ALA A 47 -16.41 6.06 2.24
N ILE A 48 -15.54 7.04 2.47
CA ILE A 48 -15.02 7.37 3.81
C ILE A 48 -15.56 8.75 4.19
N PHE A 49 -16.49 8.76 5.14
CA PHE A 49 -17.11 9.98 5.66
C PHE A 49 -16.60 10.30 7.06
N GLY A 50 -16.68 11.57 7.45
CA GLY A 50 -16.32 12.02 8.79
C GLY A 50 -16.19 13.54 8.85
N HIS A 51 -16.14 14.08 10.06
CA HIS A 51 -15.98 15.51 10.31
C HIS A 51 -14.68 16.08 9.73
N ASN A 52 -14.60 17.41 9.57
CA ASN A 52 -13.34 18.06 9.25
C ASN A 52 -12.26 17.68 10.28
N ALA A 53 -11.00 17.60 9.85
CA ALA A 53 -9.86 17.16 10.65
C ALA A 53 -9.91 15.70 11.18
N SER A 54 -10.88 14.87 10.79
CA SER A 54 -10.95 13.46 11.19
C SER A 54 -9.88 12.54 10.56
N GLY A 55 -8.88 13.10 9.87
CA GLY A 55 -7.78 12.33 9.27
C GLY A 55 -8.04 11.74 7.88
N LYS A 56 -9.20 11.96 7.25
CA LYS A 56 -9.50 11.41 5.90
C LYS A 56 -8.44 11.76 4.86
N SER A 57 -8.07 13.04 4.75
CA SER A 57 -7.01 13.48 3.83
C SER A 57 -5.65 12.85 4.18
N ASN A 58 -5.38 12.64 5.47
CA ASN A 58 -4.16 11.95 5.90
C ASN A 58 -4.17 10.47 5.54
N LEU A 59 -5.33 9.80 5.51
CA LEU A 59 -5.44 8.42 5.05
C LEU A 59 -5.08 8.32 3.55
N PHE A 60 -5.59 9.26 2.73
CA PHE A 60 -5.21 9.34 1.32
C PHE A 60 -3.72 9.64 1.14
N LEU A 61 -3.16 10.57 1.92
CA LEU A 61 -1.73 10.88 1.89
C LEU A 61 -0.86 9.70 2.35
N ALA A 62 -1.35 8.90 3.30
CA ALA A 62 -0.68 7.67 3.74
C ALA A 62 -0.63 6.64 2.59
N ALA A 63 -1.77 6.38 1.95
CA ALA A 63 -1.83 5.48 0.79
C ALA A 63 -0.95 5.98 -0.37
N GLN A 64 -0.93 7.30 -0.61
CA GLN A 64 -0.05 7.92 -1.59
C GLN A 64 1.43 7.75 -1.25
N THR A 65 1.79 7.95 0.02
CA THR A 65 3.17 7.77 0.50
C THR A 65 3.62 6.34 0.25
N VAL A 66 2.81 5.34 0.64
CA VAL A 66 3.10 3.92 0.40
C VAL A 66 3.31 3.63 -1.09
N TRP A 67 2.37 4.06 -1.93
CA TRP A 67 2.49 3.83 -3.37
C TRP A 67 3.76 4.47 -3.94
N GLN A 68 4.05 5.73 -3.58
CA GLN A 68 5.24 6.44 -4.05
C GLN A 68 6.55 5.78 -3.55
N THR A 69 6.61 5.38 -2.28
CA THR A 69 7.79 4.70 -1.74
C THR A 69 8.03 3.36 -2.45
N ILE A 70 6.99 2.56 -2.67
CA ILE A 70 7.12 1.29 -3.40
C ILE A 70 7.55 1.52 -4.85
N MET A 71 6.99 2.51 -5.54
CA MET A 71 7.30 2.74 -6.96
C MET A 71 8.69 3.37 -7.20
N PHE A 72 9.17 4.21 -6.27
CA PHE A 72 10.30 5.10 -6.55
C PHE A 72 11.50 4.94 -5.62
N SER A 73 11.42 4.20 -4.51
CA SER A 73 12.53 4.12 -3.55
C SER A 73 13.81 3.50 -4.14
N ALA A 74 13.68 2.56 -5.08
CA ALA A 74 14.81 1.89 -5.72
C ALA A 74 15.50 2.69 -6.82
N THR A 75 14.81 3.62 -7.49
CA THR A 75 15.31 4.32 -8.69
C THR A 75 15.33 5.84 -8.57
N GLY A 76 14.48 6.42 -7.72
CA GLY A 76 14.30 7.86 -7.55
C GLY A 76 14.97 8.46 -6.32
N LEU A 77 15.61 7.64 -5.47
CA LEU A 77 16.29 8.11 -4.25
C LEU A 77 17.77 7.74 -4.25
N ASN A 78 18.62 8.75 -4.01
CA ASN A 78 20.03 8.55 -3.71
C ASN A 78 20.23 8.21 -2.23
N SER A 79 21.38 7.62 -1.89
CA SER A 79 21.75 7.32 -0.51
C SER A 79 21.68 8.58 0.38
N GLY A 80 21.09 8.44 1.57
CA GLY A 80 20.95 9.52 2.55
C GLY A 80 19.85 10.55 2.24
N ASN A 81 19.19 10.47 1.08
CA ASN A 81 17.99 11.27 0.81
C ASN A 81 16.86 10.87 1.76
N LEU A 82 16.02 11.86 2.09
CA LEU A 82 14.78 11.62 2.81
C LEU A 82 13.83 10.76 1.95
N ILE A 83 13.12 9.85 2.61
CA ILE A 83 12.00 9.12 2.00
C ILE A 83 10.80 10.09 1.96
N PRO A 84 10.31 10.49 0.78
CA PRO A 84 9.23 11.45 0.67
C PRO A 84 7.96 10.99 1.39
N GLY A 85 7.30 11.92 2.08
CA GLY A 85 6.02 11.66 2.73
C GLY A 85 6.10 10.99 4.10
N ILE A 86 7.25 10.45 4.53
CA ILE A 86 7.43 9.88 5.88
C ILE A 86 7.43 11.00 6.93
N ILE A 87 6.26 11.23 7.54
CA ILE A 87 6.04 12.25 8.56
C ILE A 87 5.33 11.58 9.74
N PRO A 88 6.01 11.44 10.90
CA PRO A 88 5.43 10.77 12.07
C PRO A 88 4.26 11.56 12.66
N HIS A 89 3.61 10.96 13.65
CA HIS A 89 2.53 11.58 14.39
C HIS A 89 3.04 12.69 15.30
N ARG A 90 2.84 13.95 14.90
CA ARG A 90 3.42 15.12 15.60
C ARG A 90 2.56 15.69 16.72
N LEU A 91 1.39 15.10 17.02
CA LEU A 91 0.55 15.60 18.12
C LEU A 91 1.02 15.06 19.49
N ASP A 92 1.90 14.08 19.51
CA ASP A 92 2.48 13.49 20.71
C ASP A 92 3.99 13.23 20.45
N PRO A 93 4.90 13.94 21.14
CA PRO A 93 6.36 13.79 20.96
C PRO A 93 6.88 12.37 21.21
N SER A 94 6.13 11.51 21.92
CA SER A 94 6.53 10.12 22.16
C SER A 94 6.60 9.27 20.89
N TRP A 95 6.18 9.82 19.74
CA TRP A 95 6.18 9.19 18.43
C TRP A 95 7.29 9.66 17.49
N ASP A 96 8.01 10.72 17.82
CA ASP A 96 8.96 11.37 16.89
C ASP A 96 10.09 10.43 16.45
N ASP A 97 10.62 9.62 17.37
CA ASP A 97 11.69 8.65 17.10
C ASP A 97 11.17 7.25 16.75
N LYS A 98 9.84 7.05 16.77
CA LYS A 98 9.26 5.77 16.37
C LYS A 98 9.14 5.72 14.85
N PRO A 99 9.38 4.57 14.21
CA PRO A 99 9.13 4.42 12.78
C PRO A 99 7.66 4.64 12.44
N THR A 100 7.40 5.25 11.29
CA THR A 100 6.09 5.21 10.62
C THR A 100 5.92 3.84 9.99
N ARG A 101 4.77 3.19 10.20
CA ARG A 101 4.51 1.84 9.68
C ARG A 101 3.33 1.85 8.72
N PHE A 102 3.49 1.11 7.63
CA PHE A 102 2.44 0.87 6.65
C PHE A 102 2.32 -0.62 6.32
N GLU A 103 1.11 -1.04 6.00
CA GLU A 103 0.85 -2.39 5.53
C GLU A 103 -0.30 -2.40 4.52
N ILE A 104 -0.19 -3.24 3.50
CA ILE A 104 -1.23 -3.49 2.51
C ILE A 104 -1.45 -4.98 2.35
N VAL A 105 -2.71 -5.38 2.22
CA VAL A 105 -3.11 -6.73 1.82
C VAL A 105 -3.70 -6.66 0.42
N PHE A 106 -3.26 -7.50 -0.50
CA PHE A 106 -3.75 -7.45 -1.88
C PHE A 106 -3.53 -8.78 -2.61
N PRO A 107 -4.37 -9.07 -3.61
CA PRO A 107 -4.18 -10.24 -4.46
C PRO A 107 -3.21 -9.96 -5.62
N VAL A 108 -2.40 -10.95 -5.97
CA VAL A 108 -1.65 -11.01 -7.24
C VAL A 108 -1.96 -12.37 -7.87
N ARG A 109 -2.61 -12.36 -9.04
CA ARG A 109 -3.18 -13.57 -9.67
C ARG A 109 -4.11 -14.30 -8.68
N ASP A 110 -3.78 -15.53 -8.31
CA ASP A 110 -4.50 -16.44 -7.42
C ASP A 110 -3.95 -16.47 -5.98
N ARG A 111 -2.93 -15.64 -5.68
CA ARG A 111 -2.28 -15.56 -4.37
C ARG A 111 -2.63 -14.25 -3.67
N VAL A 112 -2.66 -14.26 -2.33
CA VAL A 112 -2.88 -13.05 -1.50
C VAL A 112 -1.63 -12.77 -0.71
N PHE A 113 -1.21 -11.50 -0.71
CA PHE A 113 0.00 -11.05 -0.04
C PHE A 113 -0.31 -9.96 0.96
N ARG A 114 0.37 -10.03 2.11
CA ARG A 114 0.50 -8.96 3.08
C ARG A 114 1.91 -8.40 2.98
N TYR A 115 2.02 -7.15 2.57
CA TYR A 115 3.28 -6.44 2.47
C TYR A 115 3.28 -5.27 3.43
N GLY A 116 4.35 -5.10 4.19
CA GLY A 116 4.49 -3.97 5.12
C GLY A 116 5.92 -3.50 5.25
N PHE A 117 6.07 -2.23 5.60
CA PHE A 117 7.36 -1.65 5.93
C PHE A 117 7.23 -0.59 7.02
N SER A 118 8.32 -0.41 7.74
CA SER A 118 8.49 0.66 8.72
C SER A 118 9.64 1.54 8.28
N ALA A 119 9.50 2.86 8.46
CA ALA A 119 10.50 3.81 8.03
C ALA A 119 10.65 4.96 9.03
N LEU A 120 11.90 5.38 9.21
CA LEU A 120 12.26 6.71 9.68
C LEU A 120 12.47 7.61 8.46
N PRO A 121 12.54 8.95 8.62
CA PRO A 121 12.64 9.86 7.49
C PRO A 121 13.80 9.58 6.52
N LYS A 122 14.87 8.92 6.96
CA LYS A 122 16.07 8.62 6.15
C LYS A 122 16.31 7.14 5.88
N MET A 123 15.51 6.23 6.42
CA MET A 123 15.79 4.79 6.27
C MET A 123 14.56 3.91 6.51
N ILE A 124 14.56 2.75 5.85
CA ILE A 124 13.64 1.65 6.09
C ILE A 124 14.15 0.84 7.28
N THR A 125 13.34 0.74 8.33
CA THR A 125 13.71 0.05 9.57
C THR A 125 13.29 -1.40 9.64
N ALA A 126 12.19 -1.74 8.95
CA ALA A 126 11.71 -3.10 8.78
C ALA A 126 10.96 -3.21 7.46
N GLU A 127 10.95 -4.39 6.87
CA GLU A 127 10.16 -4.67 5.67
C GLU A 127 9.85 -6.16 5.57
N THR A 128 8.59 -6.50 5.33
CA THR A 128 8.16 -7.91 5.35
C THR A 128 7.20 -8.16 4.20
N LEU A 129 7.34 -9.31 3.56
CA LEU A 129 6.38 -9.83 2.59
C LEU A 129 5.93 -11.21 3.05
N VAL A 130 4.63 -11.38 3.22
CA VAL A 130 3.99 -12.61 3.67
C VAL A 130 2.94 -13.01 2.64
N GLU A 131 2.92 -14.29 2.29
CA GLU A 131 1.80 -14.89 1.57
C GLU A 131 0.76 -15.37 2.58
N GLU A 132 -0.49 -14.95 2.37
CA GLU A 132 -1.64 -15.47 3.10
C GLU A 132 -2.20 -16.66 2.33
N LEU A 133 -2.40 -17.79 3.00
CA LEU A 133 -3.00 -18.98 2.42
C LEU A 133 -4.49 -19.03 2.76
N SER A 134 -5.30 -19.60 1.87
CA SER A 134 -6.74 -19.77 2.07
C SER A 134 -7.09 -20.61 3.31
N SER A 135 -6.13 -21.41 3.80
CA SER A 135 -6.22 -22.15 5.06
C SER A 135 -6.11 -21.27 6.32
N GLY A 136 -5.80 -19.97 6.17
CA GLY A 136 -5.49 -19.05 7.27
C GLY A 136 -4.03 -19.09 7.75
N LYS A 137 -3.22 -20.02 7.24
CA LYS A 137 -1.77 -20.05 7.50
C LYS A 137 -1.06 -18.92 6.75
N GLN A 138 0.06 -18.47 7.30
CA GLN A 138 0.92 -17.45 6.71
C GLN A 138 2.29 -18.04 6.38
N ARG A 139 2.86 -17.65 5.24
CA ARG A 139 4.22 -18.00 4.82
C ARG A 139 5.01 -16.71 4.59
N THR A 140 5.99 -16.45 5.45
CA THR A 140 6.92 -15.33 5.24
C THR A 140 7.79 -15.62 4.03
N LEU A 141 7.77 -14.71 3.06
CA LEU A 141 8.55 -14.78 1.83
C LEU A 141 9.89 -14.08 2.00
N PHE A 142 9.89 -12.89 2.59
CA PHE A 142 11.09 -12.26 3.12
C PHE A 142 10.80 -11.39 4.34
N ASP A 143 11.82 -11.20 5.17
CA ASP A 143 11.80 -10.30 6.32
C ASP A 143 13.13 -9.54 6.42
N ARG A 144 13.07 -8.22 6.40
CA ARG A 144 14.19 -7.30 6.61
C ARG A 144 14.06 -6.68 7.99
N LYS A 145 15.13 -6.75 8.75
CA LYS A 145 15.27 -6.06 10.05
C LYS A 145 16.59 -5.30 10.09
N ILE A 146 16.56 -4.07 10.61
CA ILE A 146 17.79 -3.39 11.02
C ILE A 146 18.42 -4.17 12.17
N ARG A 147 19.73 -4.41 12.08
CA ARG A 147 20.54 -4.82 13.22
C ARG A 147 20.91 -3.59 14.03
N THR A 148 20.85 -3.70 15.36
CA THR A 148 21.19 -2.62 16.29
C THR A 148 22.53 -1.98 15.93
N THR A 149 22.51 -0.66 15.74
CA THR A 149 23.66 0.26 15.66
C THR A 149 24.92 -0.24 14.92
N GLY A 150 25.03 0.12 13.64
CA GLY A 150 26.28 0.06 12.86
C GLY A 150 26.36 -1.06 11.82
N ASP A 151 25.48 -2.06 11.91
CA ASP A 151 25.44 -3.19 10.98
C ASP A 151 24.48 -2.95 9.80
N ALA A 152 24.83 -3.52 8.65
CA ALA A 152 23.95 -3.56 7.48
C ALA A 152 22.64 -4.31 7.79
N SER A 153 21.52 -3.89 7.19
CA SER A 153 20.24 -4.57 7.39
C SER A 153 20.31 -6.04 6.96
N GLN A 154 19.84 -6.94 7.82
CA GLN A 154 19.74 -8.36 7.48
C GLN A 154 18.39 -8.63 6.81
N VAL A 155 18.43 -9.39 5.72
CA VAL A 155 17.23 -9.81 4.99
C VAL A 155 17.22 -11.33 4.93
N GLU A 156 16.16 -11.92 5.46
CA GLU A 156 15.92 -13.36 5.40
C GLU A 156 14.91 -13.63 4.31
N PHE A 157 15.26 -14.52 3.37
CA PHE A 157 14.38 -14.95 2.29
C PHE A 157 13.99 -16.41 2.47
N SER A 158 12.75 -16.74 2.15
CA SER A 158 12.29 -18.13 2.06
C SER A 158 12.92 -18.87 0.88
N GLU A 159 12.71 -20.18 0.83
CA GLU A 159 13.14 -21.05 -0.28
C GLU A 159 12.44 -20.78 -1.62
N GLU A 160 11.45 -19.87 -1.68
CA GLU A 160 10.84 -19.45 -2.95
C GLU A 160 11.84 -18.68 -3.85
N PHE A 161 12.86 -18.06 -3.25
CA PHE A 161 13.82 -17.21 -3.95
C PHE A 161 15.10 -17.97 -4.26
N ASP A 162 15.62 -17.79 -5.49
CA ASP A 162 16.90 -18.38 -5.86
C ASP A 162 18.07 -17.72 -5.13
N ARG A 163 19.23 -18.38 -5.17
CA ARG A 163 20.45 -17.90 -4.50
C ARG A 163 20.89 -16.52 -5.00
N ALA A 164 20.73 -16.22 -6.28
CA ALA A 164 21.15 -14.94 -6.84
C ALA A 164 20.29 -13.79 -6.30
N ALA A 165 18.97 -13.99 -6.15
CA ALA A 165 18.07 -13.04 -5.52
C ALA A 165 18.43 -12.83 -4.04
N LYS A 166 18.63 -13.94 -3.29
CA LYS A 166 19.02 -13.91 -1.87
C LYS A 166 20.33 -13.14 -1.65
N ASP A 167 21.31 -13.30 -2.55
CA ASP A 167 22.62 -12.67 -2.43
C ASP A 167 22.64 -11.21 -2.92
N ASN A 168 22.01 -10.91 -4.06
CA ASN A 168 22.17 -9.62 -4.74
C ASN A 168 21.18 -8.57 -4.25
N VAL A 169 19.91 -8.94 -3.99
CA VAL A 169 18.89 -7.95 -3.63
C VAL A 169 19.28 -7.20 -2.35
N PRO A 170 19.68 -7.85 -1.25
CA PRO A 170 20.10 -7.12 -0.03
C PRO A 170 21.33 -6.25 -0.26
N LYS A 171 22.35 -6.77 -0.96
CA LYS A 171 23.63 -6.05 -1.19
C LYS A 171 23.46 -4.80 -2.04
N LEU A 172 22.52 -4.81 -2.97
CA LEU A 172 22.27 -3.70 -3.89
C LEU A 172 21.13 -2.79 -3.42
N THR A 173 20.52 -3.07 -2.26
CA THR A 173 19.47 -2.25 -1.67
C THR A 173 20.07 -1.27 -0.67
N ARG A 174 19.78 0.02 -0.87
CA ARG A 174 20.16 1.09 0.07
C ARG A 174 19.28 1.07 1.32
N ASP A 175 19.74 1.74 2.38
CA ASP A 175 18.98 1.85 3.62
C ASP A 175 17.63 2.56 3.45
N ASN A 176 17.54 3.52 2.52
CA ASN A 176 16.30 4.25 2.21
C ASN A 176 15.50 3.66 1.03
N ALA A 177 15.88 2.47 0.55
CA ALA A 177 15.19 1.75 -0.51
C ALA A 177 14.51 0.48 0.03
N LEU A 178 13.39 0.10 -0.56
CA LEU A 178 12.67 -1.13 -0.22
C LEU A 178 13.27 -2.33 -0.96
N ILE A 179 13.33 -3.49 -0.31
CA ILE A 179 13.71 -4.78 -0.86
C ILE A 179 12.74 -5.18 -1.98
N LEU A 180 11.44 -4.95 -1.80
CA LEU A 180 10.45 -5.19 -2.86
C LEU A 180 10.78 -4.39 -4.13
N SER A 181 11.04 -3.09 -3.98
CA SER A 181 11.35 -2.20 -5.11
C SER A 181 12.68 -2.55 -5.77
N SER A 182 13.72 -2.78 -4.98
CA SER A 182 15.04 -3.16 -5.50
C SER A 182 15.02 -4.52 -6.18
N GLY A 183 14.33 -5.50 -5.60
CA GLY A 183 14.18 -6.83 -6.19
C GLY A 183 13.39 -6.80 -7.49
N ALA A 184 12.35 -5.97 -7.59
CA ALA A 184 11.66 -5.71 -8.85
C ALA A 184 12.58 -5.09 -9.90
N ASN A 185 13.39 -4.09 -9.52
CA ASN A 185 14.36 -3.44 -10.40
C ASN A 185 15.46 -4.40 -10.90
N LEU A 186 15.82 -5.41 -10.09
CA LEU A 186 16.74 -6.49 -10.44
C LEU A 186 16.05 -7.65 -11.18
N ASN A 187 14.78 -7.50 -11.57
CA ASN A 187 13.99 -8.48 -12.30
C ASN A 187 13.76 -9.81 -11.57
N VAL A 188 13.75 -9.82 -10.23
CA VAL A 188 13.33 -11.00 -9.47
C VAL A 188 11.84 -11.27 -9.75
N PRO A 189 11.46 -12.43 -10.36
CA PRO A 189 10.14 -12.60 -10.96
C PRO A 189 8.96 -12.29 -10.04
N LEU A 190 8.95 -12.88 -8.83
CA LEU A 190 7.86 -12.69 -7.88
C LEU A 190 7.76 -11.24 -7.38
N LEU A 191 8.90 -10.62 -7.04
CA LEU A 191 8.94 -9.23 -6.56
C LEU A 191 8.51 -8.25 -7.65
N ARG A 192 8.93 -8.51 -8.90
CA ARG A 192 8.52 -7.73 -10.07
C ARG A 192 7.01 -7.82 -10.31
N ASP A 193 6.44 -9.01 -10.25
CA ASP A 193 5.00 -9.23 -10.46
C ASP A 193 4.16 -8.54 -9.35
N ILE A 194 4.62 -8.64 -8.09
CA ILE A 194 4.01 -7.94 -6.95
C ILE A 194 4.10 -6.42 -7.12
N HIS A 195 5.29 -5.90 -7.41
CA HIS A 195 5.52 -4.48 -7.62
C HIS A 195 4.65 -3.92 -8.75
N ALA A 196 4.60 -4.61 -9.90
CA ALA A 196 3.76 -4.22 -11.03
C ALA A 196 2.26 -4.20 -10.67
N ARG A 197 1.80 -5.18 -9.88
CA ARG A 197 0.41 -5.23 -9.42
C ARG A 197 0.07 -4.07 -8.47
N ILE A 198 0.97 -3.69 -7.57
CA ILE A 198 0.76 -2.52 -6.70
C ILE A 198 0.73 -1.24 -7.54
N GLY A 199 1.67 -1.10 -8.48
CA GLY A 199 1.77 0.08 -9.34
C GLY A 199 0.52 0.35 -10.17
N THR A 200 -0.11 -0.70 -10.70
CA THR A 200 -1.34 -0.59 -11.52
C THR A 200 -2.63 -0.67 -10.71
N GLY A 201 -2.63 -1.40 -9.60
CA GLY A 201 -3.84 -1.72 -8.83
C GLY A 201 -4.19 -0.77 -7.70
N ALA A 202 -3.28 0.14 -7.31
CA ALA A 202 -3.47 1.05 -6.18
C ALA A 202 -2.95 2.46 -6.49
N VAL A 203 -3.31 3.03 -7.64
CA VAL A 203 -2.92 4.39 -8.02
C VAL A 203 -3.72 5.40 -7.18
N PRO A 204 -3.08 6.20 -6.31
CA PRO A 204 -3.75 7.28 -5.61
C PRO A 204 -4.07 8.39 -6.62
N VAL A 205 -5.34 8.71 -6.77
CA VAL A 205 -5.83 9.74 -7.70
C VAL A 205 -6.35 10.90 -6.87
N SER A 206 -5.62 12.02 -6.88
CA SER A 206 -6.09 13.26 -6.25
C SER A 206 -6.71 14.18 -7.29
N PHE A 207 -7.94 14.61 -7.04
CA PHE A 207 -8.62 15.61 -7.84
C PHE A 207 -8.19 16.99 -7.37
N SER A 208 -7.16 17.51 -8.03
CA SER A 208 -6.90 18.94 -8.04
C SER A 208 -7.62 19.54 -9.26
N PRO A 209 -8.27 20.70 -9.15
CA PRO A 209 -8.79 21.42 -10.31
C PRO A 209 -7.68 21.82 -11.31
N ILE A 210 -6.41 21.68 -10.92
CA ILE A 210 -5.24 21.90 -11.75
C ILE A 210 -4.42 20.60 -11.75
N GLY A 211 -4.53 19.79 -12.80
CA GLY A 211 -3.80 18.52 -12.97
C GLY A 211 -4.34 17.62 -14.09
N PRO A 212 -3.67 16.50 -14.43
CA PRO A 212 -4.08 15.57 -15.50
C PRO A 212 -5.28 14.66 -15.12
N THR A 213 -5.67 14.70 -13.85
CA THR A 213 -6.72 13.87 -13.23
C THR A 213 -8.12 13.95 -13.86
N PRO A 214 -8.60 15.13 -14.33
CA PRO A 214 -9.89 15.23 -15.00
C PRO A 214 -9.96 14.39 -16.28
N GLY A 215 -8.85 14.26 -17.02
CA GLY A 215 -8.79 13.47 -18.25
C GLY A 215 -8.93 11.97 -18.03
N LEU A 216 -8.32 11.44 -16.96
CA LEU A 216 -8.40 10.01 -16.61
C LEU A 216 -9.80 9.63 -16.15
N LEU A 217 -10.45 10.49 -15.36
CA LEU A 217 -11.82 10.28 -14.89
C LEU A 217 -12.81 10.39 -16.05
N ALA A 218 -12.67 11.40 -16.91
CA ALA A 218 -13.52 11.57 -18.08
C ALA A 218 -13.43 10.34 -19.00
N LYS A 219 -12.22 9.81 -19.22
CA LYS A 219 -12.01 8.59 -19.99
C LYS A 219 -12.71 7.39 -19.37
N ASN A 220 -12.52 7.13 -18.07
CA ASN A 220 -13.14 5.98 -17.40
C ASN A 220 -14.68 6.11 -17.31
N ILE A 221 -15.22 7.32 -17.16
CA ILE A 221 -16.67 7.58 -17.20
C ILE A 221 -17.25 7.34 -18.60
N GLN A 222 -16.47 7.63 -19.66
CA GLN A 222 -16.87 7.40 -21.05
C GLN A 222 -16.77 5.92 -21.45
N GLU A 223 -15.73 5.22 -21.00
CA GLU A 223 -15.44 3.85 -21.40
C GLU A 223 -16.16 2.79 -20.55
N ASP A 224 -16.45 3.06 -19.27
CA ASP A 224 -17.11 2.10 -18.36
C ASP A 224 -18.49 2.61 -17.89
N THR A 225 -19.53 2.09 -18.53
CA THR A 225 -20.94 2.45 -18.25
C THR A 225 -21.38 1.99 -16.85
N SER A 226 -20.83 0.90 -16.34
CA SER A 226 -21.13 0.39 -14.99
C SER A 226 -20.49 1.28 -13.93
N PHE A 227 -19.21 1.63 -14.11
CA PHE A 227 -18.50 2.56 -13.23
C PHE A 227 -19.18 3.93 -13.20
N ARG A 228 -19.54 4.49 -14.37
CA ARG A 228 -20.32 5.73 -14.47
C ARG A 228 -21.61 5.65 -13.67
N SER A 229 -22.38 4.59 -13.82
CA SER A 229 -23.67 4.45 -13.14
C SER A 229 -23.51 4.37 -11.61
N GLN A 230 -22.51 3.63 -11.13
CA GLN A 230 -22.20 3.52 -9.70
C GLN A 230 -21.68 4.85 -9.12
N LEU A 231 -20.82 5.56 -9.86
CA LEU A 231 -20.32 6.88 -9.46
C LEU A 231 -21.46 7.90 -9.40
N MET A 232 -22.34 7.95 -10.40
CA MET A 232 -23.48 8.86 -10.41
C MET A 232 -24.48 8.55 -9.29
N ALA A 233 -24.69 7.26 -8.96
CA ALA A 233 -25.52 6.87 -7.83
C ALA A 233 -24.88 7.32 -6.50
N ALA A 234 -23.58 7.10 -6.32
CA ALA A 234 -22.85 7.55 -5.13
C ALA A 234 -22.85 9.07 -4.97
N LEU A 235 -22.71 9.83 -6.07
CA LEU A 235 -22.78 11.29 -6.06
C LEU A 235 -24.19 11.82 -5.74
N ARG A 236 -25.24 11.13 -6.22
CA ARG A 236 -26.64 11.46 -5.87
C ARG A 236 -26.94 11.19 -4.40
N ASP A 237 -26.49 10.05 -3.87
CA ASP A 237 -26.67 9.69 -2.46
C ASP A 237 -25.81 10.53 -1.51
N ALA A 238 -24.71 11.11 -2.00
CA ALA A 238 -23.80 11.94 -1.20
C ALA A 238 -24.36 13.35 -0.90
N ASP A 239 -25.55 13.69 -1.40
CA ASP A 239 -26.23 14.98 -1.20
C ASP A 239 -25.26 16.17 -1.37
N ILE A 240 -24.44 16.13 -2.41
CA ILE A 240 -23.65 17.28 -2.83
C ILE A 240 -24.65 18.26 -3.46
N GLY A 241 -25.20 19.16 -2.64
CA GLY A 241 -26.13 20.22 -3.02
C GLY A 241 -25.54 21.23 -4.02
N ILE A 242 -25.13 20.75 -5.18
CA ILE A 242 -24.69 21.51 -6.34
C ILE A 242 -25.77 21.33 -7.39
N THR A 243 -26.78 22.20 -7.31
CA THR A 243 -27.61 22.59 -8.46
C THR A 243 -26.84 23.50 -9.39
#